data_AF-A0A2M6WJJ1-F1
#
_entry.id   AF-A0A2M6WJJ1-F1
#
_cell.length_a   1.000
_cell.length_b   1.000
_cell.length_c   1.000
_cell.angle_alpha   90.00
_cell.angle_beta   90.00
_cell.angle_gamma   90.00
#
_symmetry.space_group_name_H-M   'P 1'
#
loop_
_entity.id
_entity.type
_entity.pdbx_description
1 polymer ?
#
loop_
_entity_poly.entity_id
_entity_poly.type
_entity_poly.pdbx_seq_one_letter_code
_entity_poly.pdbx_strand_id
1 'polypeptide(L)'
;FGNILLSRPSGLEAFNAIRPDINPLETIEIDFEGVLTVAPSWLDEFLIQLANYTNGNVELLPTENPSVLFTLPVLSMAREDNVSLVAKRAIKRMNSLKK
;
A
#
# COMPACT_ATOMS: atom_id res chain seq x y z
N PHE A 1 1.90 12.65 1.93
CA PHE A 1 0.59 13.03 1.37
C PHE A 1 -0.41 13.53 2.42
N GLY A 2 0.07 14.12 3.53
CA GLY A 2 -0.74 14.32 4.75
C GLY A 2 -0.73 13.09 5.66
N ASN A 3 -1.40 13.19 6.81
CA ASN A 3 -1.50 12.14 7.82
C ASN A 3 -2.89 11.47 7.87
N ILE A 4 -3.87 12.00 7.10
CA ILE A 4 -5.23 11.48 6.98
C ILE A 4 -5.50 11.25 5.49
N LEU A 5 -5.64 9.98 5.07
CA LEU A 5 -5.68 9.56 3.67
C LEU A 5 -7.03 8.89 3.35
N LEU A 6 -8.05 9.67 2.97
CA LEU A 6 -9.44 9.16 2.95
C LEU A 6 -10.08 9.03 1.55
N SER A 7 -9.68 9.87 0.60
CA SER A 7 -10.36 10.02 -0.69
C SER A 7 -9.74 9.12 -1.78
N ARG A 8 -10.56 8.31 -2.47
CA ARG A 8 -10.09 7.48 -3.59
C ARG A 8 -9.36 8.30 -4.68
N PRO A 9 -9.92 9.42 -5.21
CA PRO A 9 -9.20 10.29 -6.13
C PRO A 9 -7.81 10.74 -5.63
N SER A 10 -7.70 11.01 -4.33
CA SER A 10 -6.45 11.46 -3.72
C SER A 10 -5.38 10.35 -3.64
N GLY A 11 -5.76 9.07 -3.78
CA GLY A 11 -4.81 7.98 -3.95
C GLY A 11 -4.11 8.04 -5.31
N LEU A 12 -4.87 8.31 -6.38
CA LEU A 12 -4.31 8.52 -7.72
C LEU A 12 -3.44 9.79 -7.77
N GLU A 13 -3.89 10.88 -7.14
CA GLU A 13 -3.10 12.13 -7.05
C GLU A 13 -1.78 11.89 -6.32
N ALA A 14 -1.79 11.15 -5.22
CA ALA A 14 -0.58 10.80 -4.48
C ALA A 14 0.41 10.00 -5.33
N PHE A 15 -0.06 9.00 -6.08
CA PHE A 15 0.79 8.25 -7.02
C PHE A 15 1.38 9.17 -8.09
N ASN A 16 0.54 10.00 -8.74
CA ASN A 16 1.01 10.90 -9.80
C ASN A 16 2.06 11.90 -9.31
N ALA A 17 1.96 12.34 -8.05
CA ALA A 17 2.92 13.26 -7.46
C ALA A 17 4.32 12.65 -7.28
N ILE A 18 4.42 11.35 -6.95
CA ILE A 18 5.71 10.67 -6.74
C ILE A 18 6.20 9.87 -7.95
N ARG A 19 5.33 9.59 -8.93
CA ARG A 19 5.68 8.79 -10.10
C ARG A 19 6.96 9.26 -10.82
N PRO A 20 7.23 10.57 -11.01
CA PRO A 20 8.46 11.02 -11.67
C PRO A 20 9.75 10.57 -10.95
N ASP A 21 9.67 10.32 -9.65
CA ASP A 21 10.82 9.97 -8.80
C ASP A 21 10.98 8.45 -8.59
N ILE A 22 10.05 7.64 -9.12
CA ILE A 22 10.05 6.19 -8.95
C ILE A 22 10.78 5.51 -10.12
N ASN A 23 11.79 4.71 -9.80
CA ASN A 23 12.35 3.73 -10.72
C ASN A 23 11.50 2.43 -10.70
N PRO A 24 10.77 2.08 -11.78
CA PRO A 24 9.90 0.90 -11.77
C PRO A 24 10.65 -0.44 -11.74
N LEU A 25 11.98 -0.42 -11.94
CA LEU A 25 12.82 -1.62 -11.89
C LEU A 25 13.29 -1.96 -10.46
N GLU A 26 13.09 -1.06 -9.51
CA GLU A 26 13.49 -1.25 -8.11
C GLU A 26 12.30 -1.68 -7.26
N THR A 27 12.60 -2.26 -6.09
CA THR A 27 11.58 -2.54 -5.09
C THR A 27 11.23 -1.25 -4.37
N ILE A 28 9.94 -0.89 -4.39
CA ILE A 28 9.44 0.29 -3.72
C ILE A 28 8.93 -0.10 -2.33
N GLU A 29 9.55 0.47 -1.31
CA GLU A 29 9.11 0.29 0.08
C GLU A 29 8.14 1.41 0.48
N ILE A 30 7.01 1.04 1.09
CA ILE A 30 6.02 1.98 1.61
C ILE A 30 6.08 1.95 3.13
N ASP A 31 6.38 3.11 3.71
CA ASP A 31 6.29 3.35 5.15
C ASP A 31 5.00 4.11 5.50
N PHE A 32 4.36 3.73 6.60
CA PHE A 32 3.18 4.40 7.15
C PHE A 32 3.48 5.18 8.43
N GLU A 33 4.76 5.34 8.81
CA GLU A 33 5.14 6.22 9.91
C GLU A 33 4.54 7.63 9.72
N GLY A 34 3.97 8.19 10.81
CA GLY A 34 3.33 9.50 10.79
C GLY A 34 1.94 9.55 10.12
N VAL A 35 1.47 8.47 9.49
CA VAL A 35 0.09 8.36 8.99
C VAL A 35 -0.84 7.96 10.13
N LEU A 36 -1.89 8.75 10.36
CA LEU A 36 -2.89 8.50 11.39
C LEU A 36 -4.00 7.56 10.91
N THR A 37 -4.50 7.75 9.69
CA THR A 37 -5.59 6.93 9.14
C THR A 37 -5.56 6.86 7.63
N VAL A 38 -5.95 5.70 7.09
CA VAL A 38 -6.08 5.41 5.68
C VAL A 38 -7.43 4.76 5.42
N ALA A 39 -8.20 5.28 4.46
CA ALA A 39 -9.40 4.62 3.99
C ALA A 39 -9.05 3.44 3.06
N PRO A 40 -9.78 2.32 3.12
CA PRO A 40 -9.54 1.19 2.22
C PRO A 40 -9.52 1.57 0.74
N SER A 41 -10.40 2.47 0.32
CA SER A 41 -10.50 2.94 -1.07
C SER A 41 -9.32 3.82 -1.49
N TRP A 42 -8.74 4.59 -0.57
CA TRP A 42 -7.51 5.35 -0.83
C TRP A 42 -6.34 4.39 -1.04
N LEU A 43 -6.17 3.42 -0.13
CA LEU A 43 -5.06 2.48 -0.19
C LEU A 43 -5.14 1.57 -1.42
N ASP A 44 -6.34 1.10 -1.76
CA ASP A 44 -6.58 0.30 -2.95
C ASP A 44 -6.17 1.05 -4.23
N GLU A 45 -6.61 2.31 -4.35
CA GLU A 45 -6.30 3.13 -5.53
C GLU A 45 -4.81 3.47 -5.62
N PHE A 46 -4.17 3.85 -4.51
CA PHE A 46 -2.73 4.11 -4.52
C PHE A 46 -1.93 2.85 -4.88
N LEU A 47 -2.26 1.72 -4.25
CA LEU A 47 -1.55 0.45 -4.47
C LEU A 47 -1.75 -0.10 -5.87
N ILE A 48 -2.94 0.00 -6.48
CA ILE A 48 -3.13 -0.53 -7.84
C ILE A 48 -2.29 0.24 -8.85
N GLN A 49 -2.20 1.57 -8.74
CA GLN A 49 -1.38 2.38 -9.63
C GLN A 49 0.11 2.04 -9.48
N LEU A 50 0.58 1.99 -8.23
CA LEU A 50 1.99 1.70 -7.95
C LEU A 50 2.38 0.26 -8.31
N ALA A 51 1.59 -0.73 -7.90
CA ALA A 51 1.90 -2.13 -8.14
C ALA A 51 1.79 -2.50 -9.63
N ASN A 52 0.95 -1.83 -10.42
CA ASN A 52 0.97 -2.02 -11.87
C ASN A 52 2.20 -1.36 -12.51
N TYR A 53 2.56 -0.15 -12.04
CA TYR A 53 3.71 0.57 -12.56
C TYR A 53 5.05 -0.15 -12.30
N THR A 54 5.18 -0.82 -11.15
CA THR A 54 6.40 -1.54 -10.74
C THR A 54 6.32 -3.06 -10.96
N ASN A 55 5.30 -3.53 -11.68
CA ASN A 55 5.03 -4.97 -11.88
C ASN A 55 5.02 -5.79 -10.57
N GLY A 56 4.45 -5.21 -9.52
CA GLY A 56 4.27 -5.85 -8.22
C GLY A 56 5.49 -5.77 -7.29
N ASN A 57 6.57 -5.08 -7.69
CA ASN A 57 7.76 -4.83 -6.86
C ASN A 57 7.49 -3.74 -5.81
N VAL A 58 6.54 -4.02 -4.92
CA VAL A 58 6.14 -3.14 -3.81
C VAL A 58 6.18 -3.95 -2.52
N GLU A 59 6.81 -3.40 -1.49
CA GLU A 59 6.84 -3.96 -0.14
C GLU A 59 6.26 -2.94 0.84
N LEU A 60 5.34 -3.38 1.69
CA LEU A 60 4.83 -2.56 2.79
C LEU A 60 5.70 -2.84 4.01
N LEU A 61 6.34 -1.80 4.55
CA LEU A 61 7.08 -1.92 5.79
C LEU A 61 6.13 -2.25 6.95
N PRO A 62 6.62 -2.94 8.00
CA PRO A 62 5.82 -3.23 9.17
C PRO A 62 5.22 -1.95 9.77
N THR A 63 3.94 -2.00 10.15
CA THR A 63 3.25 -0.87 10.76
C THR A 63 2.29 -1.34 11.83
N GLU A 64 2.06 -0.49 12.82
CA GLU A 64 1.01 -0.67 13.84
C GLU A 64 -0.26 0.11 13.50
N ASN A 65 -0.30 0.83 12.37
CA ASN A 65 -1.46 1.62 11.99
C ASN A 65 -2.71 0.72 11.83
N PRO A 66 -3.74 0.85 12.68
CA PRO A 66 -4.89 -0.05 12.66
C PRO A 66 -5.64 -0.02 11.33
N SER A 67 -5.78 1.15 10.71
CA SER A 67 -6.51 1.30 9.45
C SER A 67 -5.84 0.54 8.29
N VAL A 68 -4.51 0.53 8.25
CA VAL A 68 -3.74 -0.28 7.30
C VAL A 68 -3.94 -1.76 7.60
N LEU A 69 -3.76 -2.17 8.86
CA LEU A 69 -3.90 -3.56 9.29
C LEU A 69 -5.29 -4.14 9.01
N PHE A 70 -6.35 -3.35 9.13
CA PHE A 70 -7.71 -3.78 8.78
C PHE A 70 -7.95 -3.84 7.27
N THR A 71 -7.27 -3.01 6.49
CA THR A 71 -7.45 -2.94 5.04
C THR A 71 -6.75 -4.10 4.32
N LEU A 72 -5.54 -4.48 4.74
CA LEU A 72 -4.73 -5.49 4.03
C LEU A 72 -5.46 -6.84 3.83
N PRO A 73 -6.16 -7.42 4.84
CA PRO A 73 -6.91 -8.66 4.64
C PRO A 73 -7.98 -8.53 3.56
N VAL A 74 -8.71 -7.40 3.53
CA VAL A 74 -9.75 -7.13 2.54
C VAL A 74 -9.15 -7.11 1.13
N LEU A 75 -8.05 -6.38 0.93
CA LEU A 75 -7.36 -6.32 -0.37
C LEU A 75 -6.80 -7.69 -0.79
N SER A 76 -6.32 -8.49 0.16
CA SER A 76 -5.75 -9.82 -0.10
C SER A 76 -6.79 -10.85 -0.59
N MET A 77 -8.06 -10.68 -0.19
CA MET A 77 -9.17 -11.59 -0.46
C MET A 77 -10.04 -11.12 -1.63
N ALA A 78 -10.24 -9.80 -1.78
CA ALA A 78 -11.15 -9.23 -2.77
C ALA A 78 -10.52 -9.03 -4.16
N ARG A 79 -9.21 -9.20 -4.29
CA ARG A 79 -8.46 -8.97 -5.54
C ARG A 79 -7.67 -10.19 -5.97
N GLU A 80 -7.41 -10.28 -7.28
CA GLU A 80 -6.63 -11.36 -7.91
C GLU A 80 -5.41 -10.84 -8.67
N ASP A 81 -5.06 -9.56 -8.49
CA ASP A 81 -3.96 -8.88 -9.18
C ASP A 81 -2.75 -8.62 -8.26
N ASN A 82 -1.80 -7.80 -8.73
CA ASN A 82 -0.58 -7.44 -8.00
C ASN A 82 -0.86 -6.87 -6.61
N VAL A 83 -1.99 -6.17 -6.39
CA VAL A 83 -2.35 -5.63 -5.07
C VAL A 83 -2.58 -6.76 -4.07
N SER A 84 -3.24 -7.85 -4.50
CA SER A 84 -3.45 -9.02 -3.64
C SER A 84 -2.13 -9.66 -3.21
N LEU A 85 -1.14 -9.70 -4.10
CA LEU A 85 0.18 -10.26 -3.83
C LEU A 85 0.95 -9.39 -2.83
N VAL A 86 0.93 -8.07 -3.03
CA VAL A 86 1.54 -7.09 -2.12
C VAL A 86 0.92 -7.20 -0.73
N ALA A 87 -0.42 -7.24 -0.63
CA ALA A 87 -1.12 -7.38 0.64
C ALA A 87 -0.79 -8.69 1.37
N LYS A 88 -0.75 -9.82 0.64
CA LYS A 88 -0.38 -11.13 1.22
C LYS A 88 1.05 -11.14 1.77
N ARG A 89 2.01 -10.54 1.04
CA ARG A 89 3.41 -10.42 1.50
C ARG A 89 3.51 -9.56 2.76
N ALA A 90 2.82 -8.43 2.79
CA ALA A 90 2.78 -7.54 3.95
C ALA A 90 2.22 -8.24 5.21
N ILE A 91 1.08 -8.92 5.09
CA ILE A 91 0.48 -9.69 6.20
C ILE A 91 1.47 -10.76 6.70
N LYS A 92 2.10 -11.51 5.79
CA LYS A 92 3.09 -12.53 6.14
C LYS A 92 4.28 -11.92 6.90
N ARG A 93 4.81 -10.79 6.42
CA ARG A 93 5.95 -10.07 7.03
C ARG A 93 5.62 -9.59 8.45
N MET A 94 4.45 -8.99 8.64
CA MET A 94 4.00 -8.52 9.95
C MET A 94 3.79 -9.68 10.94
N ASN A 95 3.26 -10.80 10.49
CA ASN A 95 3.08 -11.99 11.33
C ASN A 95 4.41 -12.65 11.72
N SER A 96 5.45 -12.59 10.88
CA SER A 96 6.77 -13.14 11.23
C SER A 96 7.50 -12.35 12.31
N LEU A 97 7.21 -11.06 12.47
CA LEU A 97 7.85 -10.21 13.48
C LEU A 97 7.20 -10.30 14.87
N LYS A 98 6.00 -10.89 14.95
CA LYS A 98 5.27 -11.12 16.21
C LYS A 98 5.62 -12.45 16.89
N LYS A 99 6.48 -13.25 16.28
CA LYS A 99 6.97 -14.54 16.82
C LYS A 99 8.35 -14.35 17.42
#